data_AF-A0A7W7GWU1-F1
#
_entry.id   AF-A0A7W7GWU1-F1
#
_cell.length_a   1.000
_cell.length_b   1.000
_cell.length_c   1.000
_cell.angle_alpha   90.00
_cell.angle_beta   90.00
_cell.angle_gamma   90.00
#
_symmetry.space_group_name_H-M   'P 1'
#
loop_
_entity.id
_entity.type
_entity.pdbx_description
1 polymer ?
#
loop_
_entity_poly.entity_id
_entity_poly.type
_entity_poly.pdbx_seq_one_letter_code
_entity_poly.pdbx_strand_id
1 'polypeptide(L)' 'MPGVAVGEIVRVLADDPAAANDIPAWCRMKGQEFVAGHHHQFEVRRIV' A
#
# COMPACT_ATOMS: atom_id res chain seq x y z
N MET A 1 -0.68 -18.62 -3.65
CA MET A 1 -1.09 -17.84 -2.45
C MET A 1 -2.48 -17.29 -2.73
N PRO A 2 -3.44 -17.39 -1.81
CA PRO A 2 -4.70 -16.67 -1.99
C PRO A 2 -4.39 -15.17 -2.16
N GLY A 3 -5.07 -14.52 -3.09
CA GLY A 3 -4.97 -13.07 -3.24
C GLY A 3 -5.56 -12.37 -2.01
N VAL A 4 -5.16 -11.13 -1.78
CA VAL A 4 -5.67 -10.27 -0.71
C VAL A 4 -7.15 -9.97 -0.97
N ALA A 5 -8.03 -10.08 0.02
CA ALA A 5 -9.44 -9.80 -0.18
C ALA A 5 -9.70 -8.29 -0.38
N VAL A 6 -10.79 -7.94 -1.08
CA VAL A 6 -11.23 -6.54 -1.14
C VAL A 6 -11.60 -6.06 0.27
N GLY A 7 -11.15 -4.87 0.63
CA GLY A 7 -11.29 -4.28 1.96
C GLY A 7 -10.18 -4.66 2.94
N GLU A 8 -9.36 -5.67 2.63
CA GLU A 8 -8.25 -6.10 3.47
C GLU A 8 -7.06 -5.13 3.36
N ILE A 9 -6.34 -4.96 4.47
CA ILE A 9 -5.14 -4.13 4.55
C ILE A 9 -3.90 -5.01 4.45
N VAL A 10 -2.99 -4.62 3.57
CA VAL A 10 -1.64 -5.17 3.45
C VAL A 10 -0.65 -4.17 4.03
N ARG A 11 0.25 -4.67 4.87
CA ARG A 11 1.43 -3.90 5.30
C ARG A 11 2.59 -4.18 4.37
N VAL A 12 3.05 -3.14 3.69
CA VAL A 12 4.24 -3.16 2.83
C VAL A 12 5.42 -2.66 3.66
N LEU A 13 6.50 -3.45 3.68
CA LEU A 13 7.78 -3.06 4.28
C LEU A 13 8.73 -2.64 3.17
N ALA A 14 9.27 -1.43 3.26
CA ALA A 14 10.24 -0.92 2.29
C ALA A 14 11.22 0.04 2.97
N ASP A 15 12.51 -0.23 2.80
CA ASP A 15 13.60 0.61 3.31
C ASP A 15 14.01 1.71 2.32
N ASP A 16 13.49 1.66 1.09
CA ASP A 16 13.73 2.67 0.06
C ASP A 16 12.99 3.97 0.41
N PRO A 17 13.69 5.12 0.56
CA PRO A 17 13.04 6.41 0.79
C PRO A 17 12.02 6.79 -0.29
N ALA A 18 12.19 6.32 -1.54
CA ALA A 18 11.24 6.61 -2.62
C ALA A 18 9.86 5.99 -2.39
N ALA A 19 9.76 4.90 -1.61
CA ALA A 19 8.51 4.21 -1.32
C ALA A 19 7.45 5.14 -0.68
N ALA A 20 7.90 6.15 0.08
CA ALA A 20 7.02 7.14 0.68
C ALA A 20 6.21 7.94 -0.36
N ASN A 21 6.75 8.10 -1.56
CA ASN A 21 6.06 8.77 -2.67
C ASN A 21 5.43 7.77 -3.65
N ASP A 22 6.12 6.66 -3.92
CA ASP A 22 5.71 5.70 -4.95
C ASP A 22 4.49 4.87 -4.55
N ILE A 23 4.38 4.48 -3.27
CA ILE A 23 3.24 3.67 -2.80
C ILE A 23 1.93 4.46 -2.90
N PRO A 24 1.83 5.72 -2.42
CA PRO A 24 0.64 6.54 -2.63
C PRO A 24 0.32 6.76 -4.12
N ALA A 25 1.35 6.97 -4.96
CA ALA A 25 1.15 7.15 -6.40
C ALA A 25 0.59 5.88 -7.06
N TRP A 26 1.17 4.72 -6.75
CA TRP A 26 0.69 3.42 -7.22
C TRP A 26 -0.75 3.14 -6.77
N CYS A 27 -1.10 3.45 -5.52
CA CYS A 27 -2.45 3.23 -5.00
C CYS A 27 -3.51 3.95 -5.85
N ARG A 28 -3.26 5.23 -6.21
CA ARG A 28 -4.14 6.03 -7.07
C ARG A 28 -4.36 5.43 -8.46
N MET A 29 -3.40 4.67 -8.96
CA MET A 29 -3.43 4.09 -10.31
C MET A 29 -4.02 2.67 -10.36
N LYS A 30 -4.01 1.92 -9.25
CA LYS A 30 -4.22 0.46 -9.26
C LYS A 30 -5.38 -0.02 -8.39
N GLY A 31 -6.31 0.88 -8.05
CA GLY A 31 -7.51 0.52 -7.28
C GLY A 31 -7.19 0.09 -5.85
N GLN A 32 -6.22 0.77 -5.25
CA GLN A 32 -5.87 0.61 -3.85
C GLN A 32 -6.00 1.95 -3.12
N GLU A 33 -6.16 1.91 -1.82
CA GLU A 33 -6.17 3.08 -0.95
C GLU A 33 -4.92 3.06 -0.07
N PHE A 34 -4.18 4.16 -0.09
CA PHE A 34 -3.13 4.39 0.89
C PHE A 34 -3.76 4.83 2.22
N VAL A 35 -3.56 4.04 3.28
CA VAL A 35 -4.16 4.29 4.59
C VAL A 35 -3.22 5.09 5.48
N ALA A 36 -1.98 4.63 5.62
CA ALA A 36 -0.98 5.25 6.49
C ALA A 36 0.44 4.87 6.06
N GLY A 37 1.42 5.68 6.47
CA GLY A 37 2.84 5.40 6.28
C GLY A 37 3.65 5.89 7.48
N HIS A 38 4.48 5.03 8.04
CA HIS A 38 5.39 5.33 9.15
C HIS A 38 6.75 4.69 8.90
N HIS A 39 7.76 5.54 8.66
CA HIS A 39 9.11 5.12 8.30
C HIS A 39 9.09 4.13 7.12
N HIS A 40 9.37 2.86 7.40
CA HIS A 40 9.57 1.81 6.42
C HIS A 40 8.31 0.92 6.28
N GLN A 41 7.18 1.34 6.85
CA GLN A 41 5.93 0.60 6.88
C GLN A 41 4.81 1.41 6.25
N PHE A 42 4.08 0.80 5.32
CA PHE A 42 2.98 1.42 4.60
C PHE A 42 1.76 0.51 4.62
N GLU A 43 0.61 1.06 4.99
CA GLU A 43 -0.65 0.33 5.05
C GLU A 43 -1.49 0.66 3.81
N VAL A 44 -1.82 -0.36 3.04
CA VAL A 44 -2.58 -0.25 1.80
C VAL A 44 -3.81 -1.11 1.88
N ARG A 45 -4.98 -0.54 1.59
CA ARG A 45 -6.24 -1.27 1.49
C ARG A 45 -6.57 -1.60 0.04
N ARG A 46 -6.94 -2.85 -0.23
CA ARG A 46 -7.47 -3.25 -1.54
C ARG A 46 -8.90 -2.73 -1.71
N ILE A 47 -9.19 -2.03 -2.81
CA ILE A 47 -10.56 -1.52 -3.07
C ILE A 47 -11.30 -2.34 -4.16
N VAL A 48 -10.58 -2.91 -5.12
CA VAL A 48 -11.15 -3.69 -6.25
C VAL A 48 -10.39 -4.98 -6.50
#